data_AF-A0A2D6UYG8-F1
#
_entry.id   AF-A0A2D6UYG8-F1
#
_cell.length_a   1.000
_cell.length_b   1.000
_cell.length_c   1.000
_cell.angle_alpha   90.00
_cell.angle_beta   90.00
_cell.angle_gamma   90.00
#
_symmetry.space_group_name_H-M   'P 1'
#
loop_
_entity.id
_entity.type
_entity.pdbx_description
1 polymer ?
#
loop_
_entity_poly.entity_id
_entity_poly.type
_entity_poly.pdbx_seq_one_letter_code
_entity_poly.pdbx_strand_id
1 'polypeptide(L)'
;MKCDNKFVSTLLAHVKIKQGFEDHWEAIAQKVFSATHDNEVGCVRYEYWRGSKPRTYYVLLSFQSFDDFMIHQVADYHHNTDFRDCFEDFTLEWVDPLENASPLTQSDTSGETSVDKGEVWNNYVRNHSSETPEWWLKQRK
;
A
#
# COMPACT_ATOMS: atom_id res chain seq x y z
N MET A 1 -9.23 15.77 5.99
CA MET A 1 -8.42 14.66 6.52
C MET A 1 -7.03 15.22 6.72
N LYS A 2 -6.59 15.39 7.97
CA LYS A 2 -5.26 15.91 8.30
C LYS A 2 -4.35 14.73 8.58
N CYS A 3 -3.19 14.68 7.93
CA CYS A 3 -2.10 13.83 8.41
C CYS A 3 -1.54 14.50 9.66
N ASP A 4 -1.86 13.95 10.83
CA ASP A 4 -1.37 14.47 12.10
C ASP A 4 0.05 13.96 12.41
N ASN A 5 0.56 12.99 11.63
CA ASN A 5 1.90 12.43 11.76
C ASN A 5 2.92 13.18 10.90
N LYS A 6 4.18 13.13 11.36
CA LYS A 6 5.34 13.73 10.68
C LYS A 6 5.66 13.06 9.34
N PHE A 7 5.40 11.75 9.25
CA PHE A 7 5.60 10.92 8.06
C PHE A 7 4.41 9.98 7.90
N VAL A 8 4.24 9.48 6.68
CA VAL A 8 3.29 8.40 6.34
C VAL A 8 4.04 7.34 5.55
N SER A 9 3.46 6.17 5.31
CA SER A 9 3.98 5.20 4.34
C SER A 9 3.06 5.13 3.15
N THR A 10 3.51 5.60 1.98
CA THR A 10 2.70 5.65 0.76
C THR A 10 3.28 4.78 -0.35
N LEU A 11 2.48 3.85 -0.87
CA LEU A 11 2.80 3.01 -2.02
C LEU A 11 1.75 3.14 -3.13
N LEU A 12 2.22 2.92 -4.35
CA LEU A 12 1.40 2.68 -5.52
C LEU A 12 1.60 1.23 -5.96
N ALA A 13 0.54 0.43 -5.90
CA ALA A 13 0.51 -0.87 -6.54
C ALA A 13 0.13 -0.71 -8.02
N HIS A 14 0.95 -1.30 -8.89
CA HIS A 14 0.67 -1.45 -10.31
C HIS A 14 0.24 -2.89 -10.54
N VAL A 15 -0.97 -3.07 -11.03
CA VAL A 15 -1.58 -4.39 -11.14
C VAL A 15 -2.06 -4.63 -12.56
N LYS A 16 -1.74 -5.80 -13.11
CA LYS A 16 -2.40 -6.31 -14.32
C LYS A 16 -3.14 -7.58 -13.97
N ILE A 17 -4.43 -7.61 -14.26
CA ILE A 17 -5.29 -8.76 -13.97
C ILE A 17 -5.29 -9.74 -15.14
N LYS A 18 -5.29 -11.04 -14.84
CA LYS A 18 -5.47 -12.11 -15.82
C LYS A 18 -6.80 -11.89 -16.56
N GLN A 19 -6.78 -12.15 -17.86
CA GLN A 19 -7.99 -12.01 -18.67
C GLN A 19 -9.12 -12.92 -18.16
N GLY A 20 -10.32 -12.36 -18.01
CA GLY A 20 -11.50 -13.06 -17.49
C GLY A 20 -11.68 -12.99 -15.97
N PHE A 21 -10.73 -12.39 -15.23
CA PHE A 21 -10.80 -12.24 -13.77
C PHE A 21 -11.16 -10.81 -13.33
N GLU A 22 -11.44 -9.89 -14.25
CA GLU A 22 -11.64 -8.46 -13.96
C GLU A 22 -12.80 -8.23 -12.98
N ASP A 23 -13.97 -8.83 -13.25
CA ASP A 23 -15.15 -8.68 -12.38
C ASP A 23 -14.92 -9.28 -10.99
N HIS A 24 -14.22 -10.42 -10.95
CA HIS A 24 -13.88 -11.08 -9.70
C HIS A 24 -12.92 -10.22 -8.87
N TRP A 25 -11.86 -9.73 -9.50
CA TRP A 25 -10.89 -8.81 -8.91
C TRP A 25 -11.58 -7.57 -8.33
N GLU A 26 -12.43 -6.90 -9.10
CA GLU A 26 -13.10 -5.68 -8.65
C GLU A 26 -14.06 -5.94 -7.48
N ALA A 27 -14.75 -7.08 -7.46
CA ALA A 27 -15.60 -7.47 -6.34
C ALA A 27 -14.78 -7.70 -5.06
N ILE A 28 -13.57 -8.26 -5.18
CA ILE A 28 -12.65 -8.39 -4.05
C ILE A 28 -12.13 -7.01 -3.62
N ALA A 29 -11.69 -6.17 -4.56
CA ALA A 29 -11.17 -4.82 -4.28
C ALA A 29 -12.19 -3.96 -3.51
N GLN A 30 -13.47 -4.01 -3.87
CA GLN A 30 -14.53 -3.29 -3.15
C GLN A 30 -14.70 -3.77 -1.70
N LYS A 31 -14.59 -5.08 -1.46
CA LYS A 31 -14.71 -5.65 -0.10
C LYS A 31 -13.53 -5.23 0.77
N VAL A 32 -12.31 -5.32 0.25
CA VAL A 32 -11.12 -4.93 1.02
C VAL A 32 -11.03 -3.42 1.19
N PHE A 33 -11.41 -2.63 0.19
CA PHE A 33 -11.60 -1.19 0.38
C PHE A 33 -12.52 -0.89 1.57
N SER A 34 -13.70 -1.52 1.62
CA SER A 34 -14.66 -1.29 2.70
C SER A 34 -14.10 -1.74 4.05
N ALA A 35 -13.53 -2.95 4.11
CA ALA A 35 -12.94 -3.49 5.35
C ALA A 35 -11.79 -2.64 5.88
N THR A 36 -10.92 -2.13 5.01
CA THR A 36 -9.82 -1.24 5.42
C THR A 36 -10.35 0.05 6.02
N HIS A 37 -11.31 0.72 5.38
CA HIS A 37 -11.85 1.98 5.92
C HIS A 37 -12.67 1.78 7.20
N ASP A 38 -13.34 0.63 7.35
CA ASP A 38 -14.14 0.33 8.53
C ASP A 38 -13.30 -0.08 9.74
N ASN A 39 -12.13 -0.70 9.53
CA ASN A 39 -11.37 -1.36 10.61
C ASN A 39 -9.96 -0.80 10.83
N GLU A 40 -9.35 -0.12 9.86
CA GLU A 40 -7.95 0.31 9.94
C GLU A 40 -7.82 1.79 10.25
N VAL A 41 -7.73 2.12 11.54
CA VAL A 41 -7.55 3.51 12.02
C VAL A 41 -6.27 4.16 11.47
N GLY A 42 -5.25 3.36 11.17
CA GLY A 42 -3.99 3.80 10.57
C GLY A 42 -4.09 4.12 9.08
N CYS A 43 -5.19 3.81 8.41
CA CYS A 43 -5.38 4.11 6.99
C CYS A 43 -5.58 5.62 6.78
N VAL A 44 -4.73 6.23 5.94
CA VAL A 44 -4.86 7.62 5.50
C VAL A 44 -5.56 7.66 4.15
N ARG A 45 -5.03 6.96 3.13
CA ARG A 45 -5.70 6.82 1.82
C ARG A 45 -5.65 5.37 1.38
N TYR A 46 -6.73 4.90 0.80
CA TYR A 46 -6.75 3.60 0.16
C TYR A 46 -7.73 3.61 -1.00
N GLU A 47 -7.21 3.59 -2.22
CA GLU A 47 -8.01 3.95 -3.40
C GLU A 47 -7.63 3.07 -4.58
N TYR A 48 -8.63 2.63 -5.35
CA TYR A 48 -8.46 1.77 -6.53
C TYR A 48 -8.87 2.53 -7.79
N TRP A 49 -8.09 2.39 -8.86
CA TRP A 49 -8.42 2.94 -10.16
C TRP A 49 -8.19 1.92 -11.27
N ARG A 50 -9.05 1.97 -12.29
CA ARG A 50 -8.77 1.32 -13.58
C ARG A 50 -7.77 2.19 -14.35
N GLY A 51 -6.75 1.55 -14.91
CA GLY A 51 -5.86 2.17 -15.87
C GLY A 51 -6.48 2.26 -17.27
N SER A 52 -5.89 3.09 -18.13
CA SER A 52 -6.35 3.25 -19.52
C SER A 52 -6.03 2.05 -20.41
N LYS A 53 -5.06 1.22 -20.02
CA LYS A 53 -4.75 -0.04 -20.71
C LYS A 53 -5.68 -1.15 -20.19
N PRO A 54 -6.09 -2.10 -21.03
CA PRO A 54 -6.93 -3.21 -20.60
C PRO A 54 -6.37 -3.94 -19.39
N ARG A 55 -7.23 -4.20 -18.40
CA ARG A 55 -6.94 -4.98 -17.18
C ARG A 55 -5.85 -4.41 -16.28
N THR A 56 -5.42 -3.18 -16.52
CA THR A 56 -4.48 -2.49 -15.65
C THR A 56 -5.24 -1.76 -14.56
N TYR A 57 -4.71 -1.81 -13.35
CA TYR A 57 -5.26 -1.14 -12.18
C TYR A 57 -4.13 -0.51 -11.38
N TYR A 58 -4.47 0.54 -10.67
CA TYR A 58 -3.60 1.24 -9.74
C TYR A 58 -4.25 1.22 -8.37
N VAL A 59 -3.46 0.99 -7.32
CA VAL A 59 -3.93 1.08 -5.93
C VAL A 59 -2.99 2.00 -5.17
N LEU A 60 -3.50 3.11 -4.65
CA LEU A 60 -2.72 4.00 -3.79
C LEU A 60 -3.05 3.63 -2.36
N LEU A 61 -2.01 3.33 -1.60
CA LEU A 61 -2.07 3.00 -0.20
C LEU A 61 -1.27 4.06 0.55
N SER A 62 -1.86 4.69 1.57
CA SER A 62 -1.16 5.61 2.46
C SER A 62 -1.58 5.33 3.89
N PHE A 63 -0.62 5.10 4.76
CA PHE A 63 -0.84 4.75 6.16
C PHE A 63 -0.06 5.68 7.09
N GLN A 64 -0.56 5.83 8.32
CA GLN A 64 0.00 6.70 9.33
C GLN A 64 1.44 6.35 9.74
N SER A 65 1.86 5.10 9.52
CA SER A 65 3.23 4.64 9.74
C SER A 65 3.53 3.40 8.89
N PHE A 66 4.81 3.01 8.81
CA PHE A 66 5.20 1.74 8.19
C PHE A 66 4.59 0.55 8.94
N ASP A 67 4.45 0.64 10.26
CA ASP A 67 3.81 -0.37 11.09
C ASP A 67 2.31 -0.51 10.75
N ASP A 68 1.59 0.60 10.57
CA ASP A 68 0.19 0.57 10.12
C ASP A 68 0.08 -0.08 8.73
N PHE A 69 1.02 0.20 7.84
CA PHE A 69 1.08 -0.47 6.54
C PHE A 69 1.38 -1.98 6.66
N MET A 70 2.25 -2.40 7.57
CA MET A 70 2.51 -3.82 7.83
C MET A 70 1.30 -4.52 8.44
N ILE A 71 0.56 -3.86 9.34
CA ILE A 71 -0.72 -4.36 9.87
C ILE A 71 -1.69 -4.62 8.71
N HIS A 72 -1.80 -3.69 7.77
CA HIS A 72 -2.61 -3.88 6.55
C HIS A 72 -2.14 -5.10 5.73
N GLN A 73 -0.83 -5.24 5.50
CA GLN A 73 -0.28 -6.33 4.69
C GLN A 73 -0.55 -7.72 5.27
N VAL A 74 -0.55 -7.85 6.60
CA VAL A 74 -0.78 -9.13 7.30
C VAL A 74 -2.22 -9.32 7.74
N ALA A 75 -3.11 -8.36 7.53
CA ALA A 75 -4.52 -8.45 7.91
C ALA A 75 -5.22 -9.62 7.20
N ASP A 76 -6.12 -10.32 7.90
CA ASP A 76 -6.75 -11.54 7.41
C ASP A 76 -7.48 -11.36 6.06
N TYR A 77 -8.15 -10.23 5.86
CA TYR A 77 -8.83 -9.90 4.60
C TYR A 77 -7.87 -9.54 3.45
N HIS A 78 -6.61 -9.24 3.76
CA HIS A 78 -5.54 -9.04 2.78
C HIS A 78 -4.74 -10.34 2.55
N HIS A 79 -4.60 -11.20 3.56
CA HIS A 79 -3.79 -12.42 3.53
C HIS A 79 -4.53 -13.68 3.04
N ASN A 80 -5.84 -13.81 3.31
CA ASN A 80 -6.61 -15.04 3.05
C ASN A 80 -7.56 -14.96 1.85
N THR A 81 -7.43 -13.93 1.03
CA THR A 81 -8.30 -13.74 -0.14
C THR A 81 -7.47 -14.00 -1.40
N ASP A 82 -8.02 -14.68 -2.40
CA ASP A 82 -7.35 -15.15 -3.64
C ASP A 82 -6.87 -14.00 -4.59
N PHE A 83 -6.51 -12.84 -4.03
CA PHE A 83 -5.98 -11.65 -4.72
C PHE A 83 -4.86 -11.99 -5.69
N ARG A 84 -3.88 -12.78 -5.22
CA ARG A 84 -2.68 -13.10 -6.00
C ARG A 84 -2.98 -13.98 -7.21
N ASP A 85 -4.02 -14.80 -7.15
CA ASP A 85 -4.38 -15.67 -8.26
C ASP A 85 -4.99 -14.90 -9.44
N CYS A 86 -5.48 -13.69 -9.19
CA CYS A 86 -5.95 -12.79 -10.24
C CYS A 86 -4.82 -12.11 -11.01
N PHE A 87 -3.58 -12.09 -10.50
CA PHE A 87 -2.50 -11.26 -11.06
C PHE A 87 -1.81 -11.91 -12.27
N GLU A 88 -1.84 -11.20 -13.40
CA GLU A 88 -0.95 -11.43 -14.56
C GLU A 88 0.41 -10.77 -14.31
N ASP A 89 0.41 -9.58 -13.70
CA ASP A 89 1.60 -8.82 -13.32
C ASP A 89 1.30 -7.96 -12.07
N PHE A 90 2.30 -7.74 -11.24
CA PHE A 90 2.17 -7.00 -9.99
C PHE A 90 3.50 -6.35 -9.59
N THR A 91 3.48 -5.05 -9.34
CA THR A 91 4.63 -4.31 -8.81
C THR A 91 4.17 -3.37 -7.70
N LEU A 92 4.98 -3.26 -6.64
CA LEU A 92 4.83 -2.24 -5.61
C LEU A 92 5.89 -1.16 -5.79
N GLU A 93 5.45 0.08 -5.81
CA GLU A 93 6.30 1.26 -5.92
C GLU A 93 6.08 2.15 -4.69
N TRP A 94 7.14 2.43 -3.95
CA TRP A 94 7.11 3.52 -2.98
C TRP A 94 7.01 4.85 -3.71
N VAL A 95 6.13 5.75 -3.25
CA VAL A 95 5.97 7.09 -3.84
C VAL A 95 6.10 8.16 -2.75
N ASP A 96 6.74 9.28 -3.09
CA ASP A 96 6.85 10.44 -2.20
C ASP A 96 5.94 11.56 -2.71
N PRO A 97 5.11 12.16 -1.84
CA PRO A 97 4.31 13.30 -2.26
C PRO A 97 5.20 14.50 -2.56
N LEU A 98 4.89 15.21 -3.64
CA LEU A 98 5.42 16.55 -3.85
C LEU A 98 4.80 17.51 -2.82
N GLU A 99 5.68 18.19 -2.09
CA GLU A 99 5.28 19.17 -1.09
C GLU A 99 4.35 20.24 -1.69
N ASN A 100 3.28 20.59 -0.98
CA ASN A 100 2.24 21.54 -1.40
C ASN A 100 1.38 21.13 -2.62
N ALA A 101 1.68 20.00 -3.27
CA ALA A 101 0.86 19.43 -4.35
C ALA A 101 0.05 18.20 -3.90
N SER A 102 0.30 17.69 -2.70
CA SER A 102 -0.44 16.62 -2.05
C SER A 102 -0.74 16.97 -0.60
N PRO A 103 -1.89 16.56 -0.04
CA PRO A 103 -2.17 16.71 1.39
C PRO A 103 -1.42 15.71 2.28
N LEU A 104 -0.69 14.76 1.68
CA LEU A 104 0.12 13.77 2.41
C LEU A 104 1.48 14.34 2.78
N THR A 105 2.02 13.89 3.91
CA THR A 105 3.40 14.17 4.33
C THR A 105 4.38 13.22 3.66
N GLN A 106 5.67 13.50 3.79
CA GLN A 106 6.75 12.68 3.22
C GLN A 106 6.63 11.20 3.59
N SER A 107 6.99 10.34 2.64
CA SER A 107 6.92 8.89 2.81
C SER A 107 8.10 8.33 3.60
N ASP A 108 7.80 7.45 4.56
CA ASP A 108 8.73 6.51 5.16
C ASP A 108 8.62 5.16 4.45
N THR A 109 9.76 4.61 4.07
CA THR A 109 9.88 3.44 3.17
C THR A 109 10.46 2.21 3.84
N SER A 110 10.75 2.26 5.14
CA SER A 110 11.30 1.13 5.88
C SER A 110 10.78 1.04 7.30
N GLY A 111 10.82 -0.16 7.87
CA GLY A 111 10.55 -0.39 9.28
C GLY A 111 11.57 -1.31 9.92
N GLU A 112 11.38 -1.57 11.21
CA GLU A 112 12.27 -2.43 12.00
C GLU A 112 11.61 -3.78 12.28
N THR A 113 12.42 -4.84 12.31
CA THR A 113 11.96 -6.15 12.76
C THR A 113 11.76 -6.13 14.28
N SER A 114 10.82 -6.92 14.76
CA SER A 114 10.49 -7.04 16.18
C SER A 114 10.37 -8.51 16.57
N VAL A 115 11.02 -8.90 17.67
CA VAL A 115 10.91 -10.26 18.22
C VAL A 115 9.47 -10.54 18.66
N ASP A 116 8.78 -9.54 19.21
CA ASP A 116 7.43 -9.69 19.76
C ASP A 116 6.35 -9.89 18.68
N LYS A 117 6.60 -9.43 17.44
CA LYS A 117 5.67 -9.56 16.30
C LYS A 117 5.85 -10.85 15.49
N GLY A 118 6.89 -11.63 15.80
CA GLY A 118 7.13 -12.95 15.18
C GLY A 118 7.66 -12.90 13.74
N GLU A 119 7.93 -14.09 13.19
CA GLU A 119 8.70 -14.24 11.94
C GLU A 119 7.92 -13.81 10.69
N VAL A 120 6.60 -14.02 10.66
CA VAL A 120 5.77 -13.59 9.53
C VAL A 120 5.86 -12.08 9.36
N TRP A 121 5.64 -11.32 10.43
CA TRP A 121 5.82 -9.87 10.43
C TRP A 121 7.22 -9.47 9.95
N ASN A 122 8.26 -10.06 10.51
CA ASN A 122 9.64 -9.72 10.18
C ASN A 122 10.00 -10.02 8.71
N ASN A 123 9.39 -11.03 8.11
CA ASN A 123 9.52 -11.28 6.68
C ASN A 123 8.81 -10.22 5.83
N TYR A 124 7.62 -9.78 6.25
CA TYR A 124 6.93 -8.66 5.57
C TYR A 124 7.75 -7.37 5.66
N VAL A 125 8.27 -7.02 6.84
CA VAL A 125 9.15 -5.86 7.03
C VAL A 125 10.35 -5.93 6.10
N ARG A 126 11.07 -7.06 6.07
CA ARG A 126 12.25 -7.23 5.22
C ARG A 126 11.94 -7.14 3.73
N ASN A 127 10.78 -7.66 3.30
CA ASN A 127 10.40 -7.67 1.89
C ASN A 127 9.84 -6.33 1.39
N HIS A 128 9.31 -5.49 2.27
CA HIS A 128 8.70 -4.20 1.90
C HIS A 128 9.59 -3.01 2.23
N SER A 129 10.53 -3.15 3.16
CA SER A 129 11.47 -2.08 3.46
C SER A 129 12.39 -1.82 2.27
N SER A 130 12.56 -0.55 1.92
CA SER A 130 13.55 -0.10 0.94
C SER A 130 14.26 1.15 1.45
N GLU A 131 15.51 1.34 1.03
CA GLU A 131 16.20 2.60 1.23
C GLU A 131 15.42 3.73 0.56
N THR A 132 15.16 4.82 1.29
CA THR A 132 14.52 6.00 0.73
C THR A 132 15.40 6.57 -0.38
N PRO A 133 14.90 6.73 -1.62
CA PRO A 133 15.70 7.22 -2.73
C PRO A 133 16.40 8.55 -2.40
N GLU A 134 17.73 8.61 -2.56
CA GLU A 134 18.51 9.83 -2.23
C GLU A 134 17.99 11.10 -2.91
N TRP A 135 17.45 10.96 -4.12
CA TRP A 135 16.95 12.11 -4.87
C TRP A 135 15.69 12.70 -4.23
N TRP A 136 14.88 11.91 -3.52
CA TRP A 136 13.76 12.44 -2.72
C TRP A 136 14.30 13.31 -1.60
N LEU A 137 15.29 12.80 -0.85
CA LEU A 137 15.90 13.53 0.27
C LEU A 137 16.47 14.88 -0.17
N LYS A 138 17.01 14.97 -1.39
CA LYS A 138 17.55 16.21 -1.98
C LYS A 138 16.46 17.21 -2.41
N GLN A 139 15.24 16.74 -2.69
CA GLN A 139 14.13 17.57 -3.20
C GLN A 139 13.07 17.91 -2.15
N ARG A 140 13.00 17.11 -1.07
CA ARG A 140 12.26 17.42 0.14
C ARG A 140 12.78 18.74 0.72
N LYS A 141 11.88 19.70 0.94
CA LYS A 141 12.20 20.97 1.61
C LYS A 141 11.72 20.95 3.05
#